data_AF-G9QM88-F1
#
_entry.id   AF-G9QM88-F1
#
_cell.length_a   1.000
_cell.length_b   1.000
_cell.length_c   1.000
_cell.angle_alpha   90.00
_cell.angle_beta   90.00
_cell.angle_gamma   90.00
#
_symmetry.space_group_name_H-M   'P 1'
#
loop_
_entity.id
_entity.type
_entity.pdbx_description
1 polymer ?
#
loop_
_entity_poly.entity_id
_entity_poly.type
_entity_poly.pdbx_seq_one_letter_code
_entity_poly.pdbx_strand_id
1 'polypeptide(L)'
;MRHGLIEKSFVPPVDIRELRDLTRLRKKWIGHVTSEKNRIQKVLEASNVKLSTVISDVFGVSGRKLLNRLIEKGYVDVKDVEERIHGKMASKKQRIADSLFGTINEHQLFLIRQSWQHIEYLESLITEIEQRIDVLLQKYQEELQLLLT
;
A
#
# COMPACT_ATOMS: atom_id res chain seq x y z
N MET A 1 -44.20 -35.78 11.19
CA MET A 1 -42.76 -35.87 10.83
C MET A 1 -42.47 -34.90 9.70
N ARG A 2 -41.72 -33.81 9.96
CA ARG A 2 -41.36 -32.80 8.94
C ARG A 2 -40.11 -33.28 8.18
N HIS A 3 -40.30 -34.00 7.09
CA HIS A 3 -39.23 -34.38 6.17
C HIS A 3 -39.20 -33.40 4.99
N GLY A 4 -38.07 -32.71 4.75
CA GLY A 4 -37.82 -32.08 3.45
C GLY A 4 -37.62 -30.55 3.39
N LEU A 5 -37.38 -29.84 4.50
CA LEU A 5 -37.17 -28.38 4.48
C LEU A 5 -35.68 -27.95 4.45
N ILE A 6 -34.78 -28.80 3.95
CA ILE A 6 -33.39 -28.37 3.70
C ILE A 6 -33.27 -28.17 2.19
N GLU A 7 -33.40 -26.91 1.79
CA GLU A 7 -33.09 -26.45 0.44
C GLU A 7 -31.65 -26.89 0.10
N LYS A 8 -31.43 -27.47 -1.09
CA LYS A 8 -30.08 -27.86 -1.51
C LYS A 8 -29.20 -26.61 -1.44
N SER A 9 -28.12 -26.68 -0.66
CA SER A 9 -27.18 -25.55 -0.54
C SER A 9 -26.72 -25.13 -1.93
N PHE A 10 -26.88 -23.83 -2.24
CA PHE A 10 -26.43 -23.28 -3.51
C PHE A 10 -24.91 -23.44 -3.65
N VAL A 11 -24.47 -24.06 -4.74
CA VAL A 11 -23.06 -24.21 -5.09
C VAL A 11 -22.81 -23.33 -6.33
N PRO A 12 -22.08 -22.21 -6.20
CA PRO A 12 -21.81 -21.32 -7.34
C PRO A 12 -21.02 -22.06 -8.42
N PRO A 13 -21.15 -21.67 -9.71
CA PRO A 13 -20.29 -22.16 -10.79
C PRO A 13 -18.79 -22.02 -10.49
N VAL A 14 -17.96 -22.82 -11.18
CA VAL A 14 -16.51 -22.93 -10.91
C VAL A 14 -15.80 -21.58 -11.02
N ASP A 15 -16.04 -20.86 -12.10
CA ASP A 15 -15.51 -19.52 -12.40
C ASP A 15 -15.89 -18.49 -11.33
N ILE A 16 -17.12 -18.49 -10.83
CA ILE A 16 -17.55 -17.63 -9.73
C ILE A 16 -16.80 -17.96 -8.43
N ARG A 17 -16.52 -19.26 -8.17
CA ARG A 17 -15.72 -19.65 -7.00
C ARG A 17 -14.27 -19.20 -7.15
N GLU A 18 -13.67 -19.35 -8.32
CA GLU A 18 -12.31 -18.88 -8.63
C GLU A 18 -12.20 -17.35 -8.46
N LEU A 19 -13.13 -16.59 -9.03
CA LEU A 19 -13.21 -15.13 -8.86
C LEU A 19 -13.30 -14.74 -7.38
N ARG A 20 -14.11 -15.45 -6.62
CA ARG A 20 -14.29 -15.20 -5.18
C ARG A 20 -13.01 -15.48 -4.39
N ASP A 21 -12.26 -16.50 -4.76
CA ASP A 21 -11.00 -16.83 -4.07
C ASP A 21 -9.91 -15.80 -4.40
N LEU A 22 -9.80 -15.39 -5.67
CA LEU A 22 -8.87 -14.34 -6.11
C LEU A 22 -9.17 -12.98 -5.45
N THR A 23 -10.44 -12.55 -5.45
CA THR A 23 -10.84 -11.26 -4.83
C THR A 23 -10.62 -11.24 -3.32
N ARG A 24 -10.81 -12.38 -2.64
CA ARG A 24 -10.48 -12.53 -1.21
C ARG A 24 -8.98 -12.47 -0.96
N LEU A 25 -8.18 -13.13 -1.79
CA LEU A 25 -6.72 -13.09 -1.68
C LEU A 25 -6.20 -11.67 -1.89
N ARG A 26 -6.68 -10.98 -2.92
CA ARG A 26 -6.41 -9.56 -3.16
C ARG A 26 -6.72 -8.71 -1.93
N LYS A 27 -7.92 -8.85 -1.35
CA LYS A 27 -8.32 -8.12 -0.13
C LYS A 27 -7.37 -8.39 1.04
N LYS A 28 -6.94 -9.64 1.21
CA LYS A 28 -5.99 -10.04 2.26
C LYS A 28 -4.63 -9.36 2.06
N TRP A 29 -4.10 -9.37 0.84
CA TRP A 29 -2.81 -8.73 0.53
C TRP A 29 -2.85 -7.21 0.64
N ILE A 30 -3.96 -6.56 0.29
CA ILE A 30 -4.15 -5.13 0.58
C ILE A 30 -4.03 -4.87 2.09
N GLY A 31 -4.63 -5.72 2.93
CA GLY A 31 -4.48 -5.64 4.38
C GLY A 31 -3.03 -5.85 4.86
N HIS A 32 -2.25 -6.71 4.18
CA HIS A 32 -0.83 -6.87 4.46
C HIS A 32 -0.04 -5.61 4.08
N VAL A 33 -0.32 -5.00 2.92
CA VAL A 33 0.29 -3.71 2.51
C VAL A 33 0.03 -2.63 3.56
N THR A 34 -1.22 -2.51 4.03
CA THR A 34 -1.57 -1.58 5.12
C THR A 34 -0.77 -1.87 6.39
N SER A 35 -0.59 -3.15 6.72
CA SER A 35 0.19 -3.54 7.90
C SER A 35 1.66 -3.15 7.79
N GLU A 36 2.28 -3.32 6.62
CA GLU A 36 3.66 -2.88 6.38
C GLU A 36 3.81 -1.35 6.40
N LYS A 37 2.85 -0.64 5.80
CA LYS A 37 2.78 0.83 5.87
C LYS A 37 2.75 1.33 7.31
N ASN A 38 1.94 0.68 8.16
CA ASN A 38 1.87 1.00 9.58
C ASN A 38 3.18 0.68 10.32
N ARG A 39 3.91 -0.38 9.95
CA ARG A 39 5.23 -0.67 10.53
C ARG A 39 6.24 0.43 10.21
N ILE A 40 6.30 0.86 8.95
CA ILE A 40 7.17 1.98 8.53
C ILE A 40 6.83 3.24 9.33
N GLN A 41 5.54 3.61 9.43
CA GLN A 41 5.12 4.77 10.21
C GLN A 41 5.57 4.70 11.67
N LYS A 42 5.38 3.55 12.33
CA LYS A 42 5.82 3.36 13.72
C LYS A 42 7.32 3.54 13.91
N VAL A 43 8.13 3.02 12.99
CA VAL A 43 9.59 3.18 13.07
C VAL A 43 9.99 4.64 12.89
N LEU A 44 9.36 5.35 11.95
CA LEU A 44 9.60 6.77 11.73
C LEU A 44 9.22 7.61 12.96
N GLU A 45 8.06 7.34 13.57
CA GLU A 45 7.59 8.00 14.79
C GLU A 45 8.53 7.75 15.98
N ALA A 46 8.99 6.51 16.17
CA ALA A 46 9.96 6.15 17.21
C ALA A 46 11.33 6.82 17.02
N SER A 47 11.65 7.21 15.78
CA SER A 47 12.89 7.92 15.45
C SER A 47 12.76 9.44 15.62
N ASN A 48 11.68 9.93 16.25
CA ASN A 48 11.35 11.35 16.39
C ASN A 48 11.22 12.08 15.04
N VAL A 49 11.09 11.34 13.92
CA VAL A 49 10.92 11.92 12.59
C VAL A 49 9.44 12.21 12.40
N LYS A 50 9.06 13.49 12.53
CA LYS A 50 7.69 13.94 12.28
C LYS A 50 7.38 14.06 10.78
N LEU A 51 7.65 13.00 10.02
CA LEU A 51 7.32 12.87 8.60
C LEU A 51 5.85 13.19 8.33
N SER A 52 4.93 12.87 9.25
CA SER A 52 3.50 13.20 9.17
C SER A 52 3.16 14.69 9.24
N THR A 53 4.02 15.52 9.82
CA THR A 53 3.82 16.99 9.86
C THR A 53 4.27 17.69 8.57
N VAL A 54 5.01 16.96 7.75
CA VAL A 54 5.93 17.45 6.74
C VAL A 54 5.57 16.90 5.35
N ILE A 55 5.23 15.62 5.27
CA ILE A 55 4.68 14.95 4.09
C ILE A 55 3.19 14.69 4.35
N SER A 56 2.32 15.22 3.49
CA SER A 56 0.86 15.00 3.57
C SER A 56 0.46 13.55 3.34
N ASP A 57 1.25 12.80 2.56
CA ASP A 57 1.09 11.37 2.33
C ASP A 57 2.46 10.70 2.09
N VAL A 58 2.94 9.94 3.08
CA VAL A 58 4.22 9.21 3.05
C VAL A 58 4.25 8.13 1.96
N PHE A 59 3.09 7.58 1.59
CA PHE A 59 2.99 6.51 0.60
C PHE A 59 2.47 6.97 -0.77
N GLY A 60 2.20 8.26 -0.91
CA GLY A 60 1.90 8.94 -2.17
C GLY A 60 3.17 9.24 -2.97
N VAL A 61 3.02 9.77 -4.19
CA VAL A 61 4.12 9.91 -5.17
C VAL A 61 5.36 10.61 -4.59
N SER A 62 5.20 11.79 -4.00
CA SER A 62 6.32 12.53 -3.40
C SER A 62 6.86 11.86 -2.13
N GLY A 63 5.98 11.26 -1.31
CA GLY A 63 6.38 10.54 -0.10
C GLY A 63 7.25 9.32 -0.40
N ARG A 64 6.86 8.50 -1.38
CA ARG A 64 7.63 7.33 -1.83
C ARG A 64 9.02 7.73 -2.33
N LYS A 65 9.13 8.83 -3.08
CA LYS A 65 10.44 9.29 -3.55
C LYS A 65 11.36 9.68 -2.39
N LEU A 66 10.83 10.33 -1.36
CA LEU A 66 11.59 10.70 -0.17
C LEU A 66 11.93 9.47 0.70
N LEU A 67 11.00 8.51 0.81
CA LEU A 67 11.24 7.26 1.52
C LEU A 67 12.31 6.41 0.84
N ASN A 68 12.27 6.27 -0.49
CA ASN A 68 13.34 5.61 -1.25
C ASN A 68 14.68 6.30 -1.04
N ARG A 69 14.70 7.64 -1.08
CA ARG A 69 15.91 8.40 -0.82
C ARG A 69 16.47 8.15 0.58
N LEU A 70 15.61 8.15 1.59
CA LEU A 70 15.97 7.82 2.96
C LEU A 70 16.57 6.41 3.04
N ILE A 71 15.96 5.43 2.39
CA ILE A 71 16.43 4.03 2.34
C ILE A 71 17.78 3.90 1.63
N GLU A 72 18.01 4.66 0.56
CA GLU A 72 19.25 4.64 -0.24
C GLU A 72 20.42 5.31 0.49
N LYS A 73 20.19 6.49 1.07
CA LYS A 73 21.26 7.33 1.64
C LYS A 73 21.38 7.26 3.15
N GLY A 74 20.36 6.76 3.84
CA GLY A 74 20.25 6.82 5.30
C GLY A 74 19.87 8.19 5.86
N TYR A 75 19.73 9.21 5.00
CA TYR A 75 19.32 10.56 5.37
C TYR A 75 18.60 11.25 4.20
N VAL A 76 17.90 12.35 4.49
CA VAL A 76 17.21 13.18 3.50
C VAL A 76 17.65 14.64 3.70
N ASP A 77 18.29 15.21 2.68
CA ASP A 77 18.73 16.62 2.69
C ASP A 77 17.61 17.59 2.31
N VAL A 78 17.78 18.87 2.66
CA VAL A 78 16.89 19.97 2.22
C VAL A 78 16.74 19.98 0.71
N LYS A 79 17.83 19.78 -0.03
CA LYS A 79 17.80 19.75 -1.50
C LYS A 79 16.98 18.57 -2.04
N ASP A 80 17.06 17.41 -1.40
CA ASP A 80 16.27 16.23 -1.79
C ASP A 80 14.76 16.45 -1.58
N VAL A 81 14.42 17.28 -0.59
CA VAL A 81 13.07 17.72 -0.27
C VAL A 81 12.61 18.76 -1.30
N GLU A 82 13.45 19.73 -1.64
CA GLU A 82 13.13 20.80 -2.59
C GLU A 82 12.93 20.31 -4.03
N GLU A 83 13.72 19.33 -4.48
CA GLU A 83 13.64 18.77 -5.83
C GLU A 83 12.40 17.90 -6.03
N ARG A 84 11.79 17.40 -4.95
CA ARG A 84 10.76 16.34 -5.02
C ARG A 84 9.41 16.70 -4.40
N ILE A 85 9.35 17.83 -3.70
CA ILE A 85 8.11 18.40 -3.15
C ILE A 85 7.69 19.61 -3.99
N HIS A 86 6.52 19.52 -4.61
CA HIS A 86 5.92 20.62 -5.37
C HIS A 86 4.66 21.16 -4.67
N GLY A 87 4.29 22.41 -4.96
CA GLY A 87 3.04 23.02 -4.47
C GLY A 87 3.08 23.51 -3.01
N LYS A 88 1.94 23.42 -2.29
CA LYS A 88 1.72 23.99 -0.93
C LYS A 88 2.69 23.48 0.15
N MET A 89 3.44 22.43 -0.14
CA MET A 89 4.35 21.76 0.78
C MET A 89 5.77 22.38 0.71
N ALA A 90 6.04 23.26 -0.27
CA ALA A 90 7.25 24.08 -0.37
C ALA A 90 7.41 25.11 0.77
N SER A 91 6.33 25.54 1.42
CA SER A 91 6.41 26.48 2.56
C SER A 91 6.89 25.83 3.87
N LYS A 92 6.95 24.49 3.92
CA LYS A 92 7.38 23.74 5.11
C LYS A 92 8.85 23.31 5.08
N LYS A 93 9.56 23.53 3.97
CA LYS A 93 10.92 23.01 3.66
C LYS A 93 11.91 23.03 4.83
N GLN A 94 12.01 24.15 5.55
CA GLN A 94 12.94 24.27 6.68
C GLN A 94 12.59 23.33 7.84
N ARG A 95 11.29 23.17 8.16
CA ARG A 95 10.83 22.18 9.16
C ARG A 95 11.01 20.74 8.69
N ILE A 96 10.91 20.50 7.38
CA ILE A 96 11.13 19.18 6.78
C ILE A 96 12.60 18.79 6.98
N ALA A 97 13.50 19.68 6.62
CA ALA A 97 14.93 19.59 6.87
C ALA A 97 15.23 19.30 8.34
N ASP A 98 14.85 20.21 9.25
CA ASP A 98 15.17 20.13 10.68
C ASP A 98 14.59 18.87 11.36
N SER A 99 13.48 18.31 10.85
CA SER A 99 12.85 17.10 11.41
C SER A 99 13.39 15.79 10.81
N LEU A 100 14.07 15.83 9.66
CA LEU A 100 14.60 14.66 8.97
C LEU A 100 16.11 14.45 9.18
N PHE A 101 16.80 15.48 9.67
CA PHE A 101 18.24 15.42 9.90
C PHE A 101 18.60 14.62 11.16
N GLY A 102 19.21 13.45 10.96
CA GLY A 102 20.13 12.82 11.91
C GLY A 102 19.55 11.88 12.97
N THR A 103 18.26 11.53 12.93
CA THR A 103 17.64 10.75 14.03
C THR A 103 17.36 9.27 13.74
N ILE A 104 17.50 8.81 12.50
CA ILE A 104 17.30 7.39 12.15
C ILE A 104 18.63 6.65 12.24
N ASN A 105 18.70 5.62 13.08
CA ASN A 105 19.86 4.74 13.17
C ASN A 105 19.81 3.60 12.14
N GLU A 106 20.92 2.88 11.98
CA GLU A 106 21.06 1.79 11.01
C GLU A 106 19.99 0.69 11.19
N HIS A 107 19.65 0.35 12.44
CA HIS A 107 18.64 -0.65 12.75
C HIS A 107 17.24 -0.22 12.29
N GLN A 108 16.86 1.02 12.57
CA GLN A 108 15.58 1.59 12.13
C GLN A 108 15.50 1.67 10.61
N LEU A 109 16.60 2.08 9.96
CA LEU A 109 16.70 2.11 8.50
C LEU A 109 16.53 0.71 7.89
N PHE A 110 17.14 -0.30 8.51
CA PHE A 110 16.99 -1.69 8.10
C PHE A 110 15.52 -2.15 8.19
N LEU A 111 14.84 -1.87 9.31
CA LEU A 111 13.41 -2.20 9.47
C LEU A 111 12.54 -1.53 8.42
N ILE A 112 12.76 -0.24 8.16
CA ILE A 112 12.03 0.50 7.12
C ILE A 112 12.26 -0.14 5.74
N ARG A 113 13.51 -0.49 5.43
CA ARG A 113 13.87 -1.15 4.16
C ARG A 113 13.16 -2.49 3.99
N GLN A 114 13.13 -3.34 5.04
CA GLN A 114 12.46 -4.65 4.97
C GLN A 114 10.95 -4.51 4.73
N SER A 115 10.28 -3.63 5.48
CA SER A 115 8.86 -3.38 5.25
C SER A 115 8.58 -2.76 3.88
N TRP A 116 9.47 -1.88 3.39
CA TRP A 116 9.34 -1.28 2.07
C TRP A 116 9.44 -2.32 0.94
N GLN A 117 10.46 -3.17 0.98
CA GLN A 117 10.61 -4.26 0.00
C GLN A 117 9.41 -5.20 0.00
N HIS A 118 8.84 -5.50 1.17
CA HIS A 118 7.65 -6.32 1.26
C HIS A 118 6.41 -5.63 0.68
N ILE A 119 6.26 -4.30 0.84
CA ILE A 119 5.21 -3.53 0.17
C ILE A 119 5.33 -3.68 -1.35
N GLU A 120 6.52 -3.45 -1.91
CA GLU A 120 6.75 -3.53 -3.36
C GLU A 120 6.43 -4.93 -3.89
N TYR A 121 6.85 -5.98 -3.16
CA TYR A 121 6.51 -7.35 -3.51
C TYR A 121 5.00 -7.61 -3.46
N LEU A 122 4.32 -7.24 -2.38
CA LEU A 122 2.87 -7.40 -2.26
C LEU A 122 2.11 -6.63 -3.34
N GLU A 123 2.58 -5.43 -3.71
CA GLU A 123 2.00 -4.63 -4.79
C GLU A 123 2.13 -5.36 -6.14
N SER A 124 3.29 -5.97 -6.43
CA SER A 124 3.45 -6.79 -7.65
C SER A 124 2.52 -8.01 -7.68
N LEU A 125 2.36 -8.68 -6.54
CA LEU A 125 1.48 -9.83 -6.41
C LEU A 125 0.00 -9.43 -6.58
N ILE A 126 -0.40 -8.29 -6.02
CA ILE A 126 -1.75 -7.74 -6.18
C ILE A 126 -2.01 -7.46 -7.67
N THR A 127 -1.07 -6.85 -8.39
CA THR A 127 -1.21 -6.60 -9.83
C THR A 127 -1.37 -7.89 -10.63
N GLU A 128 -0.63 -8.95 -10.30
CA GLU A 128 -0.78 -10.25 -10.96
C GLU A 128 -2.18 -10.86 -10.74
N ILE A 129 -2.71 -10.78 -9.52
CA ILE A 129 -4.07 -11.24 -9.23
C ILE A 129 -5.12 -10.39 -9.93
N GLU A 130 -4.94 -9.06 -9.98
CA GLU A 130 -5.85 -8.16 -10.69
C GLU A 130 -5.92 -8.51 -12.18
N GLN A 131 -4.78 -8.74 -12.84
CA GLN A 131 -4.74 -9.19 -14.22
C GLN A 131 -5.49 -10.52 -14.42
N ARG A 132 -5.36 -11.47 -13.48
CA ARG A 132 -6.08 -12.75 -13.55
C ARG A 132 -7.58 -12.57 -13.35
N ILE A 133 -8.00 -11.67 -12.46
CA ILE A 133 -9.40 -11.31 -12.25
C ILE A 133 -9.96 -10.69 -13.53
N ASP A 134 -9.26 -9.76 -14.15
CA ASP A 134 -9.69 -9.09 -15.38
C ASP A 134 -9.95 -10.09 -16.52
N VAL A 135 -9.08 -11.09 -16.68
CA VAL A 135 -9.28 -12.18 -17.67
C VAL A 135 -10.57 -12.97 -17.39
N LEU A 136 -10.87 -13.30 -16.13
CA LEU A 136 -12.10 -14.02 -15.78
C LEU A 136 -13.35 -13.13 -15.96
N LEU A 137 -13.24 -11.83 -15.69
CA LEU A 137 -14.32 -10.86 -15.87
C LEU A 137 -14.66 -10.58 -17.34
N GLN A 138 -13.82 -10.96 -18.31
CA GLN A 138 -14.16 -10.86 -19.74
C GLN A 138 -15.44 -11.64 -20.09
N LYS A 139 -15.75 -12.72 -19.34
CA LYS A 139 -16.97 -13.52 -19.54
C LYS A 139 -18.24 -12.86 -18.99
N TYR A 140 -18.09 -11.81 -18.18
CA TYR A 140 -19.17 -11.16 -17.44
C TYR A 140 -19.23 -9.65 -17.72
N GLN A 141 -18.81 -9.22 -18.91
CA GLN A 141 -18.71 -7.79 -19.25
C GLN A 141 -20.08 -7.11 -19.23
N GLU A 142 -21.13 -7.77 -19.70
CA GLU A 142 -22.48 -7.23 -19.71
C GLU A 142 -23.00 -7.02 -18.28
N GLU A 143 -22.83 -8.01 -17.41
CA GLU A 143 -23.20 -7.92 -16.00
C GLU A 143 -22.38 -6.85 -15.26
N LEU A 144 -21.09 -6.74 -15.58
CA LEU A 144 -20.22 -5.71 -15.00
C LEU A 144 -20.67 -4.30 -15.39
N GLN A 145 -21.06 -4.09 -16.66
CA GLN A 145 -21.60 -2.80 -17.12
C GLN A 145 -22.89 -2.43 -16.38
N LEU A 146 -23.79 -3.40 -16.20
CA LEU A 146 -25.03 -3.19 -15.45
C LEU A 146 -24.79 -2.83 -13.97
N LEU A 147 -23.71 -3.33 -13.36
CA LEU A 147 -23.35 -3.02 -11.97
C LEU A 147 -22.64 -1.67 -11.79
N LEU A 148 -22.07 -1.11 -12.86
CA LEU A 148 -21.34 0.16 -12.85
C LEU A 148 -22.20 1.36 -13.27
N THR A 149 -23.45 1.12 -13.70
CA THR A 149 -24.44 2.14 -14.07
C THR A 149 -25.24 2.55 -12.84
#